data_AF-A0A939Q5P9-F1
#
_entry.id   AF-A0A939Q5P9-F1
#
_cell.length_a   1.000
_cell.length_b   1.000
_cell.length_c   1.000
_cell.angle_alpha   90.00
_cell.angle_beta   90.00
_cell.angle_gamma   90.00
#
_symmetry.space_group_name_H-M   'P 1'
#
loop_
_entity.id
_entity.type
_entity.pdbx_description
1 polymer ?
#
loop_
_entity_poly.entity_id
_entity_poly.type
_entity_poly.pdbx_seq_one_letter_code
_entity_poly.pdbx_strand_id
1 'polypeptide(L)' 'MSRLRRDPPAAVFREAVEFLEAQGFKLTLHRFGPKTRVDLSWPDDRRGVRLPEWRVVEIADEVRRLQREAAPTPPHHR' A
#
# COMPACT_ATOMS: atom_id res chain seq x y z
N MET A 1 -3.20 24.34 1.23
CA MET A 1 -4.47 23.98 1.93
C MET A 1 -4.42 22.50 2.29
N SER A 2 -4.30 22.17 3.58
CA SER A 2 -4.23 20.77 4.04
C SER A 2 -5.65 20.23 4.25
N ARG A 3 -6.21 19.53 3.26
CA ARG A 3 -7.38 18.67 3.48
C ARG A 3 -6.92 17.57 4.43
N LEU A 4 -7.43 17.55 5.66
CA LEU A 4 -7.24 16.44 6.60
C LEU A 4 -7.62 15.14 5.88
N ARG A 5 -6.63 14.39 5.40
CA ARG A 5 -6.83 13.10 4.76
C ARG A 5 -7.41 12.16 5.82
N ARG A 6 -8.63 11.66 5.59
CA ARG A 6 -9.33 10.74 6.50
C ARG A 6 -8.72 9.35 6.38
N ASP A 7 -8.74 8.61 7.48
CA ASP A 7 -8.39 7.19 7.46
C ASP A 7 -9.41 6.44 6.57
N PRO A 8 -8.93 5.50 5.74
CA PRO A 8 -9.78 4.71 4.86
C PRO A 8 -10.70 3.79 5.67
N PRO A 9 -11.80 3.29 5.09
CA PRO A 9 -12.57 2.21 5.69
C PRO A 9 -11.68 0.98 5.95
N ALA A 10 -11.91 0.28 7.06
CA ALA A 10 -11.07 -0.86 7.47
C ALA A 10 -10.99 -1.98 6.41
N ALA A 11 -12.05 -2.19 5.63
CA ALA A 11 -12.06 -3.15 4.52
C ALA A 11 -11.07 -2.75 3.43
N VAL A 12 -11.10 -1.47 2.99
CA VAL A 12 -10.18 -0.93 1.99
C VAL A 12 -8.73 -1.01 2.47
N PHE A 13 -8.49 -0.70 3.74
CA PHE A 13 -7.15 -0.83 4.32
C PHE A 13 -6.67 -2.29 4.33
N ARG A 14 -7.53 -3.24 4.74
CA ARG A 14 -7.20 -4.67 4.75
C ARG A 14 -6.85 -5.18 3.35
N GLU A 15 -7.65 -4.84 2.34
CA GLU A 15 -7.38 -5.22 0.95
C GLU A 15 -6.05 -4.65 0.43
N ALA A 16 -5.71 -3.42 0.82
CA ALA A 16 -4.42 -2.82 0.47
C ALA A 16 -3.24 -3.53 1.13
N VAL A 17 -3.38 -3.91 2.40
CA VAL A 17 -2.37 -4.69 3.14
C VAL A 17 -2.17 -6.06 2.47
N GLU A 18 -3.26 -6.82 2.26
CA GLU A 18 -3.20 -8.15 1.63
C GLU A 18 -2.55 -8.09 0.24
N PHE A 19 -2.88 -7.06 -0.55
CA PHE A 19 -2.25 -6.85 -1.84
C PHE A 19 -0.75 -6.58 -1.73
N LEU A 20 -0.32 -5.67 -0.83
CA LEU A 20 1.09 -5.34 -0.66
C LEU A 20 1.90 -6.53 -0.12
N GLU A 21 1.35 -7.31 0.80
CA GLU A 21 1.98 -8.54 1.29
C GLU A 21 2.17 -9.55 0.16
N ALA A 22 1.19 -9.69 -0.74
CA ALA A 22 1.32 -10.54 -1.93
C ALA A 22 2.41 -10.05 -2.91
N GLN A 23 2.76 -8.77 -2.89
CA GLN A 23 3.91 -8.23 -3.64
C GLN A 23 5.25 -8.35 -2.91
N GLY A 24 5.27 -9.00 -1.73
CA GLY A 24 6.47 -9.23 -0.94
C GLY A 24 6.82 -8.11 0.05
N PHE A 25 5.97 -7.08 0.18
CA PHE A 25 6.15 -6.07 1.23
C PHE A 25 5.87 -6.70 2.60
N LYS A 26 6.51 -6.16 3.64
CA LYS A 26 6.25 -6.56 5.03
C LYS A 26 5.57 -5.42 5.77
N LEU A 27 4.45 -5.72 6.41
CA LEU A 27 3.68 -4.74 7.16
C LEU A 27 3.62 -5.13 8.64
N THR A 28 3.88 -4.19 9.54
CA THR A 28 3.71 -4.36 10.99
C THR A 28 2.72 -3.34 11.52
N LEU A 29 1.64 -3.83 12.13
CA LEU A 29 0.57 -2.99 12.68
C LEU A 29 0.87 -2.62 14.13
N HIS A 30 0.90 -1.32 14.41
CA HIS A 30 1.03 -0.76 15.75
C HIS A 30 -0.26 -0.05 16.15
N ARG A 31 -0.94 -0.57 17.17
CA ARG A 31 -2.14 0.05 17.73
C ARG A 31 -1.75 1.00 18.87
N PHE A 32 -2.11 2.28 18.73
CA PHE A 32 -1.96 3.31 19.75
C PHE A 32 -3.32 3.94 20.04
N GLY A 33 -4.14 3.28 20.88
CA GLY A 33 -5.51 3.72 21.15
C GLY A 33 -6.39 3.68 19.88
N PRO A 34 -7.14 4.74 19.55
CA PRO A 34 -7.99 4.77 18.35
C PRO A 34 -7.20 4.93 17.03
N LYS A 35 -5.87 5.09 17.10
CA LYS A 35 -5.02 5.31 15.93
C LYS A 35 -4.21 4.05 15.62
N THR A 36 -4.26 3.61 14.38
CA THR A 36 -3.35 2.60 13.84
C THR A 36 -2.17 3.30 13.17
N ARG A 37 -0.96 2.80 13.42
CA ARG A 37 0.24 3.11 12.64
C ARG A 37 0.72 1.83 11.99
N VAL A 38 1.28 1.97 10.79
CA VAL A 38 1.72 0.84 9.99
C VAL A 38 3.17 1.06 9.64
N ASP A 39 4.02 0.12 10.00
CA ASP A 39 5.40 0.10 9.53
C ASP A 39 5.43 -0.74 8.25
N LEU A 40 5.69 -0.08 7.11
CA LEU A 40 5.78 -0.69 5.79
C LEU A 40 7.25 -0.87 5.42
N SER A 41 7.67 -2.10 5.12
CA SER A 41 9.02 -2.42 4.65
C SER A 41 8.96 -2.98 3.24
N TRP A 42 9.87 -2.53 2.37
CA TRP A 42 10.01 -3.04 1.01
C TRP A 42 10.63 -4.45 1.02
N PRO A 43 10.39 -5.27 -0.03
CA PRO A 43 10.95 -6.63 -0.12
C PRO A 43 12.47 -6.70 0.11
N ASP A 44 13.21 -5.71 -0.42
CA ASP A 44 14.67 -5.64 -0.37
C ASP A 44 15.22 -4.75 0.74
N ASP A 45 14.35 -4.07 1.50
CA ASP A 45 14.76 -3.14 2.56
C ASP A 45 14.47 -3.72 3.95
N ARG A 46 15.47 -3.65 4.83
CA ARG A 46 15.34 -4.07 6.23
C ARG A 46 14.71 -2.97 7.11
N ARG A 47 14.61 -1.74 6.62
CA ARG A 47 14.03 -0.61 7.36
C ARG A 47 12.59 -0.38 6.94
N GLY A 48 11.68 -0.53 7.91
CA GLY A 48 10.29 -0.13 7.74
C GLY A 48 10.12 1.39 7.90
N VAL A 49 9.21 1.97 7.12
CA VAL A 49 8.79 3.36 7.27
C VAL A 49 7.42 3.37 7.95
N ARG A 50 7.30 4.17 9.02
CA ARG A 50 6.05 4.35 9.75
C ARG A 50 5.11 5.30 9.02
N LEU A 51 3.95 4.79 8.61
CA LEU A 51 2.97 5.48 7.80
C LEU A 51 1.56 5.41 8.43
N PRO A 52 0.69 6.40 8.16
CA PRO A 52 -0.75 6.29 8.40
C PRO A 52 -1.42 5.33 7.40
N GLU A 53 -2.61 4.82 7.76
CA GLU A 53 -3.37 3.87 6.92
C GLU A 53 -3.65 4.41 5.51
N TRP A 54 -4.09 5.67 5.38
CA TRP A 54 -4.38 6.27 4.06
C TRP A 54 -3.15 6.26 3.13
N ARG A 55 -1.94 6.40 3.68
CA ARG A 55 -0.72 6.42 2.87
C ARG A 55 -0.34 5.01 2.40
N VAL A 56 -0.65 4.00 3.19
CA VAL A 56 -0.49 2.59 2.78
C VAL A 56 -1.42 2.27 1.61
N VAL A 57 -2.68 2.72 1.67
CA VAL A 57 -3.63 2.56 0.55
C VAL A 57 -3.15 3.27 -0.71
N GLU A 58 -2.69 4.53 -0.60
CA GLU A 58 -2.11 5.26 -1.75
C GLU A 58 -0.92 4.51 -2.38
N ILE A 59 -0.05 3.91 -1.56
CA ILE A 59 1.08 3.11 -2.06
C ILE A 59 0.58 1.84 -2.76
N ALA A 60 -0.41 1.14 -2.20
CA ALA A 60 -0.99 -0.05 -2.83
C ALA A 60 -1.58 0.27 -4.21
N ASP A 61 -2.33 1.37 -4.32
CA ASP A 61 -2.92 1.79 -5.59
C ASP A 61 -1.86 2.20 -6.61
N GLU A 62 -0.79 2.87 -6.18
CA GLU A 62 0.32 3.22 -7.04
C GLU A 62 1.07 1.98 -7.55
N VAL A 63 1.32 0.99 -6.69
CA VAL A 63 1.93 -0.29 -7.10
C VAL A 63 1.03 -1.02 -8.11
N ARG A 64 -0.29 -1.05 -7.90
CA ARG A 64 -1.25 -1.61 -8.88
C ARG A 64 -1.17 -0.88 -10.22
N ARG A 65 -1.08 0.45 -10.21
CA ARG A 65 -0.96 1.27 -11.43
C ARG A 65 0.32 0.91 -12.18
N LEU A 66 1.46 0.89 -11.50
CA LEU A 66 2.75 0.57 -12.10
C LEU A 66 2.81 -0.86 -12.65
N GLN A 67 2.16 -1.83 -11.99
CA GLN A 67 2.05 -3.19 -12.50
C GLN A 67 1.22 -3.31 -13.77
N ARG A 68 0.12 -2.56 -13.87
CA ARG A 68 -0.67 -2.48 -15.10
C ARG A 68 0.10 -1.85 -16.25
N GLU A 69 0.94 -0.86 -15.95
CA GLU A 69 1.80 -0.20 -16.93
C GLU A 69 2.99 -1.07 -17.35
N ALA A 70 3.48 -1.93 -16.46
CA ALA A 70 4.56 -2.88 -16.73
C ALA A 70 4.10 -4.16 -17.43
N ALA A 71 2.79 -4.45 -17.45
CA ALA A 71 2.26 -5.57 -18.22
C ALA A 71 2.55 -5.32 -19.72
N PRO A 72 3.20 -6.28 -20.42
CA PRO A 72 3.54 -6.07 -21.83
C PRO A 72 2.25 -5.85 -22.62
N THR A 73 2.21 -4.75 -23.37
CA THR A 73 1.18 -4.50 -24.39
C THR A 73 1.01 -5.80 -25.18
N PRO A 74 -0.20 -6.39 -25.25
CA PRO A 74 -0.39 -7.59 -26.05
C PRO A 74 0.09 -7.27 -27.46
N PRO A 75 0.96 -8.11 -28.07
CA PRO A 75 1.42 -7.85 -29.41
C PRO A 75 0.17 -7.77 -30.29
N HIS A 76 -0.06 -6.60 -30.88
CA HIS A 76 -1.02 -6.47 -31.97
C HIS A 76 -0.52 -7.40 -33.07
N HIS A 77 -1.07 -8.62 -33.10
CA HIS A 77 -0.95 -9.51 -34.24
C HIS A 77 -1.54 -8.76 -35.44
N ARG A 78 -0.64 -8.32 -36.33
CA ARG A 78 -0.97 -7.86 -37.68
C ARG A 78 -1.40 -9.03 -38.54
#